data_AF-A0A3E4MEA5-F1
#
_entry.id   AF-A0A3E4MEA5-F1
#
_cell.length_a   1.000
_cell.length_b   1.000
_cell.length_c   1.000
_cell.angle_alpha   90.00
_cell.angle_beta   90.00
_cell.angle_gamma   90.00
#
_symmetry.space_group_name_H-M   'P 1'
#
loop_
_entity.id
_entity.type
_entity.pdbx_description
1 polymer ?
#
loop_
_entity_poly.entity_id
_entity_poly.type
_entity_poly.pdbx_seq_one_letter_code
_entity_poly.pdbx_strand_id
1 'polypeptide(L)'
;MRYTEYHAGKAVIKDKNKLSEAMEKLARLEDAEDTNVLSRWIPISERLPEEEEYILLSFANYTGLDIGRYEKDGENDNFYPGDEEETYASYGLIVNAWMPLPEPYREAE
;
A
#
# COMPACT_ATOMS: atom_id res chain seq x y z
N MET A 1 20.46 12.49 26.32
CA MET A 1 20.93 13.87 26.00
C MET A 1 20.12 14.34 24.79
N ARG A 2 19.47 15.52 24.84
CA ARG A 2 18.77 16.06 23.66
C ARG A 2 19.80 16.66 22.70
N TYR A 3 19.77 16.27 21.43
CA TYR A 3 20.74 16.69 20.41
C TYR A 3 20.31 17.93 19.61
N THR A 4 19.13 18.47 19.91
CA THR A 4 18.50 19.57 19.18
C THR A 4 18.09 20.70 20.12
N GLU A 5 18.27 21.93 19.67
CA GLU A 5 17.70 23.14 20.28
C GLU A 5 16.67 23.75 19.33
N TYR A 6 15.64 24.38 19.86
CA TYR A 6 14.59 25.01 19.03
C TYR A 6 14.81 26.52 18.97
N HIS A 7 14.83 27.08 17.76
CA HIS A 7 14.85 28.52 17.53
C HIS A 7 13.75 28.87 16.52
N ALA A 8 12.83 29.76 16.91
CA ALA A 8 11.70 30.19 16.08
C ALA A 8 10.91 29.00 15.47
N GLY A 9 10.67 27.95 16.26
CA GLY A 9 9.94 26.76 15.83
C GLY A 9 10.75 25.77 14.96
N LYS A 10 12.02 26.05 14.68
CA LYS A 10 12.89 25.16 13.92
C LYS A 10 13.87 24.43 14.83
N ALA A 11 13.99 23.12 14.65
CA ALA A 11 15.03 22.34 15.29
C ALA A 11 16.39 22.68 14.65
N VAL A 12 17.39 22.95 15.48
CA VAL A 12 18.76 23.29 15.07
C VAL A 12 19.71 22.24 15.62
N ILE A 13 20.49 21.64 14.71
CA ILE A 13 21.57 20.71 15.03
C ILE A 13 22.90 21.44 14.79
N LYS A 14 23.65 21.69 15.86
CA LYS A 14 24.91 22.45 15.80
C LYS A 14 26.10 21.61 15.31
N ASP A 15 26.03 20.29 15.50
CA ASP A 15 27.07 19.34 15.12
C ASP A 15 26.84 18.84 13.69
N LYS A 16 27.78 19.15 12.79
CA LYS A 16 27.67 18.82 11.37
C LYS A 16 27.59 17.31 11.09
N ASN A 17 28.28 16.47 11.88
CA ASN A 17 28.22 15.02 11.71
C ASN A 17 26.86 14.45 12.13
N LYS A 18 26.21 15.09 13.10
CA LYS A 18 24.85 14.72 13.52
C LYS A 18 23.78 15.27 12.57
N LEU A 19 24.07 16.38 11.87
CA LEU A 19 23.18 16.91 10.85
C LEU A 19 23.07 15.96 9.65
N SER A 20 24.19 15.44 9.14
CA SER A 20 24.17 14.46 8.06
C SER A 20 23.46 13.17 8.46
N GLU A 21 23.72 12.65 9.67
CA GLU A 21 23.04 11.46 10.18
C GLU A 21 21.52 11.70 10.34
N ALA A 22 21.11 12.88 10.82
CA ALA A 22 19.70 13.23 10.94
C ALA A 22 19.02 13.40 9.58
N MET A 23 19.71 13.98 8.59
CA MET A 23 19.20 14.12 7.22
C MET A 23 19.06 12.76 6.53
N GLU A 24 20.03 11.86 6.69
CA GLU A 24 19.95 10.50 6.16
C GLU A 24 18.80 9.71 6.82
N LYS A 25 18.62 9.85 8.13
CA LYS A 25 17.47 9.27 8.84
C LYS A 25 16.14 9.87 8.38
N LEU A 26 16.07 11.18 8.10
CA LEU A 26 14.87 11.83 7.58
C LEU A 26 14.55 11.38 6.16
N ALA A 27 15.53 11.30 5.26
CA ALA A 27 15.34 10.78 3.91
C ALA A 27 14.79 9.35 3.94
N ARG A 28 15.38 8.49 4.78
CA ARG A 28 14.86 7.14 5.03
C ARG A 28 13.45 7.10 5.62
N LEU A 29 13.07 8.10 6.42
CA LEU A 29 11.74 8.19 7.01
C LEU A 29 10.72 8.74 6.02
N GLU A 30 11.08 9.68 5.15
CA GLU A 30 10.24 10.12 4.02
C GLU A 30 10.01 8.95 3.05
N ASP A 31 11.08 8.23 2.69
CA ASP A 31 10.99 6.99 1.90
C ASP A 31 10.17 5.90 2.63
N ALA A 32 10.21 5.87 3.97
CA ALA A 32 9.43 4.93 4.79
C ALA A 32 8.00 5.40 5.09
N GLU A 33 7.69 6.69 5.02
CA GLU A 33 6.31 7.19 5.03
C GLU A 33 5.59 6.72 3.73
N ASP A 34 6.37 6.55 2.65
CA ASP A 34 5.99 5.81 1.45
C ASP A 34 6.04 4.26 1.59
N THR A 35 6.67 3.71 2.64
CA THR A 35 6.60 2.25 2.93
C THR A 35 5.29 1.81 3.56
N ASN A 36 4.35 2.72 3.80
CA ASN A 36 2.96 2.34 4.07
C ASN A 36 2.25 1.89 2.77
N VAL A 37 2.93 1.04 1.99
CA VAL A 37 2.43 0.36 0.78
C VAL A 37 1.12 -0.37 1.09
N LEU A 38 0.98 -0.83 2.34
CA LEU A 38 -0.22 -1.47 2.88
C LEU A 38 -1.38 -0.52 3.21
N SER A 39 -1.23 0.79 2.99
CA SER A 39 -2.31 1.76 3.25
C SER A 39 -2.73 2.54 2.02
N ARG A 40 -2.09 2.36 0.87
CA ARG A 40 -2.47 3.07 -0.36
C ARG A 40 -3.31 2.16 -1.24
N TRP A 41 -4.61 2.39 -1.22
CA TRP A 41 -5.51 1.90 -2.26
C TRP A 41 -5.07 2.44 -3.62
N ILE A 42 -4.94 1.53 -4.59
CA ILE A 42 -4.61 1.83 -5.97
C ILE A 42 -5.91 1.72 -6.77
N PRO A 43 -6.45 2.83 -7.30
CA PRO A 43 -7.60 2.76 -8.18
C PRO A 43 -7.29 1.91 -9.41
N ILE A 44 -8.23 1.07 -9.84
CA ILE A 44 -8.04 0.25 -11.05
C ILE A 44 -7.81 1.10 -12.31
N SER A 45 -8.28 2.36 -12.30
CA SER A 45 -8.05 3.34 -13.37
C SER A 45 -6.65 3.95 -13.37
N GLU A 46 -5.93 3.88 -12.24
CA GLU A 46 -4.53 4.30 -12.13
C GLU A 46 -3.61 3.18 -12.62
N ARG A 47 -3.82 1.97 -12.11
CA ARG A 47 -3.00 0.80 -12.41
C ARG A 47 -3.76 -0.48 -12.07
N LEU A 48 -3.70 -1.48 -12.95
CA LEU A 48 -4.21 -2.83 -12.68
C LEU A 48 -3.20 -3.63 -11.82
N PRO A 49 -3.65 -4.63 -11.05
CA PRO A 49 -2.76 -5.55 -10.35
C PRO A 49 -1.92 -6.39 -11.31
N GLU A 50 -0.87 -7.01 -10.78
CA GLU A 50 -0.18 -8.08 -11.49
C GLU A 50 -1.09 -9.33 -11.51
N GLU A 51 -0.98 -10.12 -12.58
CA GLU A 51 -1.69 -11.40 -12.67
C GLU A 51 -1.11 -12.42 -11.67
N GLU A 52 -1.90 -13.43 -11.31
CA GLU A 52 -1.51 -14.52 -10.39
C GLU A 52 -1.22 -14.13 -8.93
N GLU A 53 -1.38 -12.86 -8.53
CA GLU A 53 -1.24 -12.42 -7.14
C GLU A 53 -2.58 -12.27 -6.41
N TYR A 54 -2.59 -12.67 -5.14
CA TYR A 54 -3.69 -12.36 -4.23
C TYR A 54 -3.61 -10.92 -3.73
N ILE A 55 -4.74 -10.23 -3.83
CA ILE A 55 -4.89 -8.81 -3.51
C ILE A 55 -6.13 -8.58 -2.66
N LEU A 56 -6.11 -7.50 -1.88
CA LEU A 56 -7.31 -7.01 -1.19
C LEU A 56 -8.06 -6.06 -2.13
N LEU A 57 -9.37 -6.28 -2.27
CA LEU A 57 -10.23 -5.54 -3.20
C LEU A 57 -11.25 -4.68 -2.45
N SER A 58 -11.51 -3.52 -3.04
CA SER A 58 -12.61 -2.62 -2.68
C SER A 58 -13.62 -2.54 -3.81
N PHE A 59 -14.86 -2.21 -3.46
CA PHE A 59 -15.97 -2.18 -4.40
C PHE A 59 -16.70 -0.83 -4.35
N ALA A 60 -17.09 -0.31 -5.51
CA ALA A 60 -17.82 0.95 -5.62
C ALA A 60 -19.25 0.87 -5.04
N ASN A 61 -19.85 -0.31 -5.04
CA ASN A 61 -21.25 -0.56 -4.70
C ASN A 61 -21.45 -1.45 -3.47
N TYR A 62 -20.37 -1.83 -2.77
CA TYR A 62 -20.41 -2.68 -1.59
C TYR A 62 -19.36 -2.25 -0.56
N THR A 63 -19.72 -2.27 0.73
CA THR A 63 -18.85 -1.78 1.81
C THR A 63 -17.89 -2.83 2.36
N GLY A 64 -18.15 -4.12 2.09
CA GLY A 64 -17.23 -5.18 2.47
C GLY A 64 -15.98 -5.15 1.59
N LEU A 65 -14.89 -5.66 2.14
CA LEU A 65 -13.66 -5.95 1.39
C LEU A 65 -13.59 -7.46 1.19
N ASP A 66 -12.83 -7.87 0.18
CA ASP A 66 -12.62 -9.28 -0.08
C ASP A 66 -11.22 -9.52 -0.68
N ILE A 67 -10.74 -10.77 -0.59
CA ILE A 67 -9.47 -11.20 -1.16
C ILE A 67 -9.75 -11.88 -2.49
N GLY A 68 -9.06 -11.44 -3.53
CA GLY A 68 -9.23 -11.99 -4.87
C GLY A 68 -7.96 -11.90 -5.70
N ARG A 69 -8.11 -12.19 -6.99
CA ARG A 69 -7.07 -12.09 -8.00
C ARG A 69 -7.56 -11.35 -9.24
N TYR A 70 -6.62 -10.78 -9.97
CA TYR A 70 -6.84 -10.20 -11.28
C TYR A 70 -6.27 -11.13 -12.35
N GLU A 71 -7.00 -11.32 -13.43
CA GLU A 71 -6.55 -12.07 -14.60
C GLU A 71 -6.96 -11.34 -15.87
N LYS A 72 -6.08 -11.37 -16.87
CA LYS A 72 -6.34 -10.78 -18.17
C LYS A 72 -6.76 -11.84 -19.17
N ASP A 73 -8.04 -11.85 -19.54
CA ASP A 73 -8.56 -12.75 -20.58
C ASP A 73 -8.66 -12.00 -21.93
N GLY A 74 -7.54 -11.97 -22.64
CA GLY A 74 -7.40 -11.24 -23.89
C GLY A 74 -7.49 -9.72 -23.70
N GLU A 75 -8.64 -9.15 -24.07
CA GLU A 75 -8.91 -7.71 -23.92
C GLU A 75 -9.76 -7.40 -22.66
N ASN A 76 -10.18 -8.42 -21.91
CA ASN A 76 -11.03 -8.26 -20.74
C ASN A 76 -10.21 -8.33 -19.45
N ASP A 77 -10.47 -7.38 -18.54
CA ASP A 77 -9.89 -7.32 -17.21
C ASP A 77 -10.88 -7.94 -16.21
N ASN A 78 -10.57 -9.13 -15.68
CA ASN A 78 -11.47 -9.86 -14.78
C ASN A 78 -10.91 -9.94 -13.36
N PHE A 79 -11.81 -9.92 -12.38
CA PHE A 79 -11.48 -10.10 -10.97
C PHE A 79 -12.28 -11.24 -10.37
N TYR A 80 -11.61 -12.14 -9.66
CA TYR A 80 -12.18 -13.37 -9.10
C TYR A 80 -12.02 -13.40 -7.58
N PRO A 81 -13.03 -13.84 -6.81
CA PRO A 81 -12.91 -14.07 -5.37
C PRO A 81 -12.05 -15.30 -5.10
N GLY A 82 -11.00 -15.15 -4.30
CA GLY A 82 -10.10 -16.25 -3.95
C GLY A 82 -9.71 -17.11 -5.15
N ASP A 83 -10.09 -18.39 -5.08
CA ASP A 83 -9.86 -19.41 -6.12
C ASP A 83 -11.05 -19.68 -7.05
N GLU A 84 -12.12 -18.89 -6.97
CA GLU A 84 -13.34 -19.14 -7.74
C GLU A 84 -13.18 -18.92 -9.26
N GLU A 85 -14.04 -19.59 -10.03
CA GLU A 85 -14.13 -19.43 -11.49
C GLU A 85 -15.09 -18.31 -11.91
N GLU A 86 -15.96 -17.87 -11.01
CA GLU A 86 -16.95 -16.82 -11.25
C GLU A 86 -16.38 -15.45 -10.86
N THR A 87 -16.62 -14.43 -11.68
CA THR A 87 -16.08 -13.08 -11.45
C THR A 87 -16.92 -12.31 -10.42
N TYR A 88 -16.31 -11.32 -9.76
CA TYR A 88 -17.07 -10.36 -8.96
C TYR A 88 -18.19 -9.67 -9.74
N ALA A 89 -17.98 -9.43 -11.04
CA ALA A 89 -18.98 -8.85 -11.92
C ALA A 89 -20.22 -9.75 -12.10
N SER A 90 -20.07 -11.09 -12.10
CA SER A 90 -21.22 -12.01 -12.19
C SER A 90 -22.10 -11.98 -10.93
N TYR A 91 -21.51 -11.66 -9.78
CA TYR A 91 -22.21 -11.36 -8.53
C TYR A 91 -22.74 -9.91 -8.44
N GLY A 92 -22.52 -9.09 -9.47
CA GLY A 92 -22.95 -7.68 -9.50
C GLY A 92 -22.10 -6.74 -8.65
N LEU A 93 -20.89 -7.14 -8.28
CA LEU A 93 -19.93 -6.29 -7.55
C LEU A 93 -19.01 -5.55 -8.52
N ILE A 94 -18.75 -4.28 -8.24
CA ILE A 94 -17.94 -3.39 -9.09
C ILE A 94 -16.63 -3.08 -8.36
N VAL A 95 -15.54 -3.76 -8.72
CA VAL A 95 -14.20 -3.46 -8.21
C VAL A 95 -13.80 -2.03 -8.59
N ASN A 96 -13.28 -1.24 -7.64
CA ASN A 96 -12.84 0.14 -7.89
C ASN A 96 -11.38 0.41 -7.49
N ALA A 97 -10.85 -0.34 -6.52
CA ALA A 97 -9.49 -0.19 -6.05
C ALA A 97 -8.96 -1.50 -5.46
N TRP A 98 -7.64 -1.61 -5.39
CA TRP A 98 -6.94 -2.76 -4.82
C TRP A 98 -5.70 -2.34 -4.03
N MET A 99 -5.16 -3.27 -3.27
CA MET A 99 -3.84 -3.15 -2.65
C MET A 99 -3.21 -4.54 -2.45
N PRO A 100 -1.87 -4.64 -2.42
CA PRO A 100 -1.21 -5.91 -2.11
C PRO A 100 -1.57 -6.39 -0.71
N LEU A 101 -1.56 -7.71 -0.49
CA LEU A 101 -1.74 -8.27 0.85
C LEU A 101 -0.55 -7.94 1.77
N PRO A 102 -0.77 -7.84 3.09
CA PRO A 102 0.31 -7.76 4.05
C PRO A 102 1.17 -9.03 4.00
N GLU A 103 2.44 -8.87 4.32
CA GLU A 103 3.33 -10.00 4.58
C GLU A 103 2.70 -10.94 5.64
N PRO A 104 2.83 -12.26 5.48
CA PRO A 104 2.31 -13.21 6.45
C PRO A 104 2.77 -12.89 7.87
N TYR A 105 1.85 -12.92 8.83
CA TYR A 105 2.17 -12.70 10.24
C TYR A 105 3.23 -13.70 10.71
N ARG A 106 4.25 -13.18 11.39
CA ARG A 106 5.26 -13.97 12.11
C ARG A 106 5.29 -13.49 13.54
N GLU A 107 5.09 -14.40 14.48
CA GLU A 107 5.30 -14.11 15.89
C GLU A 107 6.79 -13.80 16.11
N ALA A 108 7.09 -12.78 16.89
CA ALA A 108 8.48 -12.49 17.27
C ALA A 108 8.90 -13.53 18.33
N GLU A 109 9.87 -14.38 17.99
CA GLU A 109 10.52 -15.29 18.95
C GLU A 109 11.28 -14.54 20.06
#